data_AF-A0A3S4AMM9-F1
#
_entry.id   AF-A0A3S4AMM9-F1
#
_cell.length_a   1.000
_cell.length_b   1.000
_cell.length_c   1.000
_cell.angle_alpha   90.00
_cell.angle_beta   90.00
_cell.angle_gamma   90.00
#
_symmetry.space_group_name_H-M   'P 1'
#
loop_
_entity.id
_entity.type
_entity.pdbx_description
1 polymer ?
#
loop_
_entity_poly.entity_id
_entity_poly.type
_entity_poly.pdbx_seq_one_letter_code
_entity_poly.pdbx_strand_id
1 'polypeptide(L)'
;MAAAASATPSVADEVHEKAAGPLKVPLASPTPESRPKERAPLTAEQQQKYDWLLGQVKAWTEVPSTKGKAGPVTDRERFWLTRECLLRYLRATKWHEKEAEKRLLETLAWRREYGVEELTADFISPENETGKQIILGYDKEARVCHYLNPGRQNTDPSPRQVQHLVFMVERVIDLMPPGQETLALLINFKQSKSRSNTAPGLGQAREVLHILQHHYPERLGKALIINMPWIVTGFFRLITPFIDPHTRQKLKFNEDMAQYVPPEQMWTEFSSGRLEFEYDHAVYWPALQKMCAERREARWQRWVAGGRQVGESEDYLAGATEAGVAGPQPATTLDRSEAEAASSEKMEQAEQAKQTEQTGKTEQAEQTEQAEQTKQAEQTEQTEHTAQTERTEQAEQTKQTEQTDSGEPAPAADAEPALTAIEEKVAELKVEPAPATGNGVASN
;
A
#
# COMPACT_ATOMS: atom_id res chain seq x y z
N MET A 1 36.81 6.09 26.19
CA MET A 1 36.49 4.84 25.47
C MET A 1 35.12 4.41 25.93
N ALA A 2 34.08 4.71 25.15
CA ALA A 2 32.71 4.30 25.45
C ALA A 2 32.50 2.89 24.87
N ALA A 3 32.06 1.95 25.71
CA ALA A 3 31.72 0.60 25.30
C ALA A 3 30.44 0.65 24.45
N ALA A 4 30.53 0.09 23.24
CA ALA A 4 29.37 -0.11 22.38
C ALA A 4 28.37 -1.05 23.07
N ALA A 5 27.15 -0.58 23.30
CA ALA A 5 26.06 -1.43 23.75
C ALA A 5 25.77 -2.48 22.67
N SER A 6 25.97 -3.76 22.99
CA SER A 6 25.65 -4.85 22.07
C SER A 6 24.12 -4.97 21.95
N ALA A 7 23.59 -4.64 20.78
CA ALA A 7 22.23 -5.00 20.42
C ALA A 7 22.15 -6.53 20.34
N THR A 8 21.18 -7.13 21.04
CA THR A 8 20.78 -8.52 20.80
C THR A 8 20.31 -8.65 19.35
N PRO A 9 20.87 -9.57 18.55
CA PRO A 9 20.49 -9.73 17.16
C PRO A 9 19.02 -10.14 17.07
N SER A 10 18.29 -9.54 16.13
CA SER A 10 16.96 -10.02 15.75
C SER A 10 17.15 -11.37 15.03
N VAL A 11 16.14 -12.25 15.09
CA VAL A 11 16.10 -13.48 14.27
C VAL A 11 16.24 -13.16 12.77
N ALA A 12 15.99 -11.92 12.33
CA ALA A 12 16.27 -11.47 10.96
C ALA A 12 17.78 -11.34 10.65
N ASP A 13 18.61 -11.03 11.64
CA ASP A 13 20.07 -11.03 11.50
C ASP A 13 20.61 -12.47 11.39
N GLU A 14 19.91 -13.45 11.97
CA GLU A 14 20.28 -14.87 11.92
C GLU A 14 20.02 -15.55 10.56
N VAL A 15 19.27 -14.93 9.64
CA VAL A 15 19.03 -15.49 8.29
C VAL A 15 20.08 -15.04 7.26
N HIS A 16 21.11 -14.30 7.68
CA HIS A 16 22.24 -13.94 6.80
C HIS A 16 23.31 -15.03 6.67
N GLU A 17 22.95 -16.29 6.93
CA GLU A 17 23.72 -17.43 6.41
C GLU A 17 23.42 -17.56 4.91
N LYS A 18 24.47 -17.67 4.08
CA LYS A 18 24.38 -17.80 2.61
C LYS A 18 23.50 -19.00 2.23
N ALA A 19 22.18 -18.82 2.22
CA ALA A 19 21.26 -19.80 1.70
C ALA A 19 21.63 -20.03 0.23
N ALA A 20 21.78 -21.29 -0.16
CA ALA A 20 22.05 -21.65 -1.54
C ALA A 20 20.79 -21.37 -2.39
N GLY A 21 20.66 -20.15 -2.91
CA GLY A 21 19.53 -19.74 -3.77
C GLY A 21 19.22 -18.24 -3.69
N PRO A 22 18.24 -17.77 -4.49
CA PRO A 22 17.80 -16.38 -4.47
C PRO A 22 17.15 -16.04 -3.11
N LEU A 23 17.34 -14.80 -2.65
CA LEU A 23 16.68 -14.27 -1.47
C LEU A 23 15.16 -14.21 -1.69
N LYS A 24 14.37 -14.58 -0.68
CA LYS A 24 12.90 -14.56 -0.74
C LYS A 24 12.24 -13.64 0.28
N VAL A 25 13.02 -13.02 1.16
CA VAL A 25 12.55 -12.18 2.27
C VAL A 25 13.13 -10.76 2.16
N PRO A 26 12.52 -9.75 2.79
CA PRO A 26 13.09 -8.40 2.83
C PRO A 26 14.47 -8.36 3.52
N LEU A 27 15.34 -7.46 3.07
CA LEU A 27 16.59 -7.15 3.78
C LEU A 27 16.30 -6.35 5.05
N ALA A 28 16.88 -6.77 6.17
CA ALA A 28 16.67 -6.11 7.46
C ALA A 28 17.35 -4.74 7.52
N SER A 29 18.53 -4.57 6.94
CA SER A 29 19.34 -3.37 7.18
C SER A 29 19.97 -2.80 5.91
N PRO A 30 20.22 -1.47 5.87
CA PRO A 30 21.00 -0.84 4.82
C PRO A 30 22.48 -1.29 4.91
N THR A 31 23.28 -0.97 3.89
CA THR A 31 24.72 -1.28 3.95
C THR A 31 25.44 -0.40 4.98
N PRO A 32 26.62 -0.83 5.49
CA PRO A 32 27.42 -0.02 6.39
C PRO A 32 27.89 1.32 5.81
N GLU A 33 27.79 1.55 4.50
CA GLU A 33 28.14 2.81 3.83
C GLU A 33 26.91 3.70 3.57
N SER A 34 25.71 3.13 3.62
CA SER A 34 24.47 3.86 3.38
C SER A 34 24.18 4.80 4.55
N ARG A 35 23.96 6.08 4.28
CA ARG A 35 23.79 7.12 5.32
C ARG A 35 22.64 8.06 4.97
N PRO A 36 21.64 8.25 5.86
CA PRO A 36 20.66 9.31 5.69
C PRO A 36 21.34 10.65 5.47
N LYS A 37 20.77 11.45 4.57
CA LYS A 37 21.19 12.84 4.42
C LYS A 37 20.94 13.58 5.73
N GLU A 38 21.96 14.28 6.22
CA GLU A 38 21.85 15.08 7.44
C GLU A 38 20.72 16.12 7.32
N ARG A 39 19.86 16.16 8.34
CA ARG A 39 18.78 17.14 8.42
C ARG A 39 19.38 18.51 8.74
N ALA A 40 19.10 19.51 7.92
CA ALA A 40 19.52 20.87 8.22
C ALA A 40 18.91 21.32 9.57
N PRO A 41 19.66 22.03 10.43
CA PRO A 41 19.11 22.60 11.64
C PRO A 41 18.01 23.60 11.29
N LEU A 42 16.99 23.68 12.14
CA LEU A 42 15.93 24.67 11.97
C LEU A 42 16.50 26.07 12.19
N THR A 43 16.11 27.01 11.34
CA THR A 43 16.32 28.44 11.63
C THR A 43 15.50 28.84 12.86
N ALA A 44 15.82 29.98 13.49
CA ALA A 44 15.03 30.47 14.63
C ALA A 44 13.55 30.65 14.30
N GLU A 45 13.23 31.14 13.10
CA GLU A 45 11.85 31.27 12.62
C GLU A 45 11.19 29.90 12.44
N GLN A 46 11.90 28.93 11.86
CA GLN A 46 11.39 27.57 11.69
C GLN A 46 11.15 26.88 13.04
N GLN A 47 12.05 27.09 14.01
CA GLN A 47 11.89 26.56 15.35
C GLN A 47 10.65 27.16 16.04
N GLN A 48 10.46 28.48 15.97
CA GLN A 48 9.27 29.14 16.50
C GLN A 48 7.98 28.54 15.89
N LYS A 49 7.98 28.29 14.59
CA LYS A 49 6.84 27.72 13.87
C LYS A 49 6.55 26.27 14.26
N TYR A 50 7.60 25.50 14.46
CA TYR A 50 7.49 24.15 15.00
C TYR A 50 6.92 24.17 16.43
N ASP A 51 7.43 25.03 17.30
CA ASP A 51 6.99 25.13 18.69
C ASP A 51 5.52 25.55 18.79
N TRP A 52 5.09 26.50 17.95
CA TRP A 52 3.68 26.89 17.85
C TRP A 52 2.79 25.71 17.44
N LEU A 53 3.16 24.98 16.38
CA LEU A 53 2.38 23.85 15.88
C LEU A 53 2.34 22.72 16.91
N LEU A 54 3.47 22.41 17.53
CA LEU A 54 3.54 21.41 18.61
C LEU A 54 2.62 21.79 19.77
N GLY A 55 2.56 23.08 20.13
CA GLY A 55 1.64 23.61 21.14
C GLY A 55 0.17 23.38 20.76
N GLN A 56 -0.22 23.67 19.52
CA GLN A 56 -1.59 23.41 19.05
C GLN A 56 -1.93 21.92 19.10
N VAL A 57 -1.06 21.08 18.53
CA VAL A 57 -1.29 19.63 18.44
C VAL A 57 -1.36 18.97 19.83
N LYS A 58 -0.57 19.43 20.80
CA LYS A 58 -0.66 18.96 22.20
C LYS A 58 -1.99 19.34 22.86
N ALA A 59 -2.61 20.44 22.45
CA ALA A 59 -3.88 20.91 22.99
C ALA A 59 -5.10 20.20 22.36
N TRP A 60 -4.93 19.43 21.28
CA TRP A 60 -6.02 18.68 20.66
C TRP A 60 -6.56 17.60 21.60
N THR A 61 -7.87 17.65 21.83
CA THR A 61 -8.61 16.65 22.59
C THR A 61 -9.40 15.71 21.69
N GLU A 62 -9.81 16.17 20.51
CA GLU A 62 -10.64 15.42 19.55
C GLU A 62 -10.12 15.55 18.13
N VAL A 63 -10.37 14.51 17.32
CA VAL A 63 -10.22 14.55 15.87
C VAL A 63 -11.61 14.67 15.26
N PRO A 64 -11.87 15.68 14.42
CA PRO A 64 -13.15 15.83 13.75
C PRO A 64 -13.31 14.79 12.64
N SER A 65 -14.54 14.50 12.25
CA SER A 65 -14.85 13.69 11.07
C SER A 65 -16.19 14.09 10.51
N THR A 66 -16.33 14.01 9.19
CA THR A 66 -17.60 14.25 8.50
C THR A 66 -18.37 12.95 8.23
N LYS A 67 -17.76 11.79 8.51
CA LYS A 67 -18.32 10.46 8.23
C LYS A 67 -18.55 9.64 9.51
N GLY A 68 -18.82 10.31 10.63
CA GLY A 68 -19.17 9.66 11.89
C GLY A 68 -18.03 8.95 12.61
N LYS A 69 -16.76 9.27 12.29
CA LYS A 69 -15.56 8.73 12.97
C LYS A 69 -14.88 9.77 13.88
N ALA A 70 -15.63 10.78 14.30
CA ALA A 70 -15.14 11.81 15.21
C ALA A 70 -14.95 11.20 16.62
N GLY A 71 -14.11 11.83 17.44
CA GLY A 71 -13.90 11.38 18.82
C GLY A 71 -12.53 11.76 19.37
N PRO A 72 -12.24 11.36 20.63
CA PRO A 72 -11.04 11.78 21.33
C PRO A 72 -9.76 11.36 20.60
N VAL A 73 -8.69 12.15 20.71
CA VAL A 73 -7.37 11.79 20.20
C VAL A 73 -6.85 10.57 20.97
N THR A 74 -6.58 9.49 20.25
CA THR A 74 -6.11 8.21 20.78
C THR A 74 -4.59 8.20 20.99
N ASP A 75 -4.08 7.24 21.75
CA ASP A 75 -2.63 7.07 21.92
C ASP A 75 -1.92 6.71 20.62
N ARG A 76 -2.57 5.98 19.70
CA ARG A 76 -1.98 5.67 18.38
C ARG A 76 -1.79 6.93 17.55
N GLU A 77 -2.73 7.87 17.63
CA GLU A 77 -2.61 9.17 16.96
C GLU A 77 -1.55 10.04 17.63
N ARG A 78 -1.47 10.06 18.97
CA ARG A 78 -0.40 10.77 19.70
C ARG A 78 0.99 10.22 19.34
N PHE A 79 1.11 8.91 19.21
CA PHE A 79 2.32 8.23 18.76
C PHE A 79 2.69 8.59 17.31
N TRP A 80 1.71 8.72 16.42
CA TRP A 80 1.94 9.12 15.03
C TRP A 80 2.38 10.58 14.87
N LEU A 81 1.94 11.47 15.79
CA LEU A 81 2.25 12.90 15.82
C LEU A 81 3.67 13.17 16.36
N THR A 82 4.69 12.62 15.70
CA THR A 82 6.11 12.80 16.02
C THR A 82 6.64 14.18 15.62
N ARG A 83 7.81 14.56 16.14
CA ARG A 83 8.53 15.78 15.73
C ARG A 83 8.70 15.85 14.21
N GLU A 84 9.18 14.78 13.61
CA GLU A 84 9.43 14.69 12.18
C GLU A 84 8.13 14.69 11.37
N CYS A 85 7.04 14.11 11.90
CA CYS A 85 5.70 14.26 11.30
C CYS A 85 5.30 15.73 11.19
N LEU A 86 5.34 16.47 12.29
CA LEU A 86 4.99 17.90 12.31
C LEU A 86 5.85 18.71 11.32
N LEU A 87 7.16 18.41 11.27
CA LEU A 87 8.07 19.05 10.33
C LEU A 87 7.79 18.72 8.87
N ARG A 88 7.34 17.50 8.53
CA ARG A 88 6.90 17.16 7.16
C ARG A 88 5.73 18.04 6.72
N TYR A 89 4.75 18.25 7.60
CA TYR A 89 3.60 19.10 7.29
C TYR A 89 4.00 20.57 7.15
N LEU A 90 4.84 21.09 8.04
CA LEU A 90 5.38 22.45 7.92
C LEU A 90 6.15 22.65 6.61
N ARG A 91 7.02 21.72 6.22
CA ARG A 91 7.74 21.81 4.93
C ARG A 91 6.77 21.78 3.75
N ALA A 92 5.79 20.88 3.77
CA ALA A 92 4.82 20.73 2.68
C ALA A 92 3.91 21.95 2.50
N THR A 93 3.65 22.72 3.56
CA THR A 93 2.88 23.97 3.50
C THR A 93 3.78 25.21 3.44
N LYS A 94 5.07 25.05 3.08
CA LYS A 94 6.03 26.17 2.97
C LYS A 94 6.11 27.01 4.26
N TRP A 95 6.03 26.34 5.41
CA TRP A 95 6.08 26.94 6.74
C TRP A 95 4.92 27.90 7.04
N HIS A 96 3.75 27.68 6.43
CA HIS A 96 2.48 28.29 6.85
C HIS A 96 1.84 27.44 7.95
N GLU A 97 1.94 27.90 9.20
CA GLU A 97 1.61 27.12 10.39
C GLU A 97 0.14 26.69 10.47
N LYS A 98 -0.80 27.60 10.22
CA LYS A 98 -2.25 27.29 10.24
C LYS A 98 -2.65 26.30 9.14
N GLU A 99 -2.03 26.39 7.98
CA GLU A 99 -2.25 25.42 6.90
C GLU A 99 -1.65 24.06 7.25
N ALA A 100 -0.49 24.03 7.93
CA ALA A 100 0.11 22.79 8.43
C ALA A 100 -0.80 22.12 9.47
N GLU A 101 -1.30 22.89 10.44
CA GLU A 101 -2.25 22.45 11.46
C GLU A 101 -3.51 21.84 10.83
N LYS A 102 -4.18 22.60 9.96
CA LYS A 102 -5.38 22.16 9.24
C LYS A 102 -5.15 20.84 8.51
N ARG A 103 -4.09 20.78 7.71
CA ARG A 103 -3.78 19.60 6.88
C ARG A 103 -3.40 18.37 7.71
N LEU A 104 -2.75 18.57 8.85
CA LEU A 104 -2.42 17.51 9.80
C LEU A 104 -3.71 16.93 10.43
N LEU A 105 -4.63 17.79 10.85
CA LEU A 105 -5.92 17.38 11.41
C LEU A 105 -6.81 16.69 10.37
N GLU A 106 -6.85 17.21 9.14
CA GLU A 106 -7.52 16.56 7.99
C GLU A 106 -6.94 15.17 7.71
N THR A 107 -5.64 14.97 7.93
CA THR A 107 -5.03 13.65 7.74
C THR A 107 -5.39 12.69 8.85
N LEU A 108 -5.46 13.12 10.12
CA LEU A 108 -5.98 12.27 11.19
C LEU A 108 -7.43 11.85 10.92
N ALA A 109 -8.27 12.80 10.50
CA ALA A 109 -9.65 12.52 10.12
C ALA A 109 -9.71 11.51 8.95
N TRP A 110 -8.92 11.73 7.91
CA TRP A 110 -8.82 10.80 6.77
C TRP A 110 -8.35 9.42 7.21
N ARG A 111 -7.34 9.29 8.08
CA ARG A 111 -6.84 8.00 8.55
C ARG A 111 -7.96 7.17 9.20
N ARG A 112 -8.80 7.81 10.02
CA ARG A 112 -9.99 7.17 10.63
C ARG A 112 -11.06 6.81 9.61
N GLU A 113 -11.38 7.73 8.70
CA GLU A 113 -12.44 7.55 7.72
C GLU A 113 -12.10 6.51 6.65
N TYR A 114 -10.82 6.45 6.26
CA TYR A 114 -10.29 5.50 5.29
C TYR A 114 -10.06 4.12 5.90
N GLY A 115 -9.94 4.05 7.24
CA GLY A 115 -9.69 2.81 7.97
C GLY A 115 -8.23 2.34 7.84
N VAL A 116 -7.26 3.26 7.90
CA VAL A 116 -5.84 2.94 7.66
C VAL A 116 -5.29 1.94 8.68
N GLU A 117 -5.72 2.03 9.94
CA GLU A 117 -5.27 1.12 11.01
C GLU A 117 -5.95 -0.26 10.92
N GLU A 118 -7.12 -0.33 10.29
CA GLU A 118 -7.93 -1.52 10.10
C GLU A 118 -7.52 -2.35 8.87
N LEU A 119 -6.66 -1.82 7.99
CA LEU A 119 -6.14 -2.57 6.86
C LEU A 119 -5.23 -3.72 7.35
N THR A 120 -5.69 -4.96 7.17
CA THR A 120 -4.95 -6.16 7.59
C THR A 120 -4.11 -6.75 6.46
N ALA A 121 -3.06 -7.50 6.84
CA ALA A 121 -2.23 -8.22 5.89
C ALA A 121 -3.02 -9.25 5.08
N ASP A 122 -3.99 -9.92 5.69
CA ASP A 122 -4.81 -10.95 5.06
C ASP A 122 -5.77 -10.34 4.04
N PHE A 123 -6.41 -9.22 4.38
CA PHE A 123 -7.29 -8.51 3.46
C PHE A 123 -6.54 -8.01 2.21
N ILE A 124 -5.30 -7.55 2.39
CA ILE A 124 -4.47 -6.99 1.31
C ILE A 124 -3.69 -8.07 0.53
N SER A 125 -3.39 -9.21 1.14
CA SER A 125 -2.57 -10.30 0.57
C SER A 125 -2.91 -10.65 -0.89
N PRO A 126 -4.18 -10.82 -1.30
CA PRO A 126 -4.54 -11.13 -2.69
C PRO A 126 -4.03 -10.10 -3.71
N GLU A 127 -3.90 -8.83 -3.33
CA GLU A 127 -3.36 -7.79 -4.21
C GLU A 127 -1.86 -7.95 -4.46
N ASN A 128 -1.13 -8.63 -3.57
CA ASN A 128 0.32 -8.75 -3.67
C ASN A 128 0.82 -10.18 -3.94
N GLU A 129 -0.05 -11.15 -4.23
CA GLU A 129 0.33 -12.53 -4.59
C GLU A 129 1.37 -12.60 -5.71
N THR A 130 1.30 -11.64 -6.65
CA THR A 130 2.23 -11.56 -7.77
C THR A 130 3.38 -10.60 -7.55
N GLY A 131 3.60 -10.05 -6.35
CA GLY A 131 4.74 -9.15 -6.08
C GLY A 131 4.74 -7.88 -6.93
N LYS A 132 3.56 -7.30 -7.18
CA LYS A 132 3.44 -6.04 -7.91
C LYS A 132 3.93 -4.83 -7.12
N GLN A 133 3.95 -4.95 -5.78
CA GLN A 133 4.70 -4.06 -4.90
C GLN A 133 5.63 -4.89 -4.01
N ILE A 134 6.90 -4.49 -3.90
CA ILE A 134 7.91 -5.21 -3.11
C ILE A 134 8.74 -4.18 -2.33
N ILE A 135 8.90 -4.38 -1.02
CA ILE A 135 9.85 -3.66 -0.19
C ILE A 135 11.11 -4.52 -0.05
N LEU A 136 12.23 -4.03 -0.58
CA LEU A 136 13.47 -4.81 -0.64
C LEU A 136 14.67 -3.88 -0.70
N GLY A 137 15.53 -3.96 0.31
CA GLY A 137 16.79 -3.23 0.35
C GLY A 137 16.66 -1.73 0.58
N TYR A 138 17.80 -1.05 0.49
CA TYR A 138 17.96 0.37 0.83
C TYR A 138 18.86 1.09 -0.16
N ASP A 139 18.56 2.37 -0.43
CA ASP A 139 19.42 3.23 -1.25
C ASP A 139 20.65 3.72 -0.47
N LYS A 140 21.60 4.39 -1.15
CA LYS A 140 22.83 4.91 -0.51
C LYS A 140 22.56 5.99 0.54
N GLU A 141 21.38 6.60 0.52
CA GLU A 141 20.92 7.54 1.55
C GLU A 141 20.07 6.82 2.62
N ALA A 142 20.16 5.49 2.71
CA ALA A 142 19.43 4.61 3.61
C ALA A 142 17.89 4.71 3.50
N ARG A 143 17.35 5.17 2.37
CA ARG A 143 15.91 5.12 2.09
C ARG A 143 15.51 3.68 1.83
N VAL A 144 14.40 3.27 2.41
CA VAL A 144 13.76 1.98 2.08
C VAL A 144 13.40 1.98 0.59
N CYS A 145 13.79 0.93 -0.11
CA CYS A 145 13.49 0.74 -1.53
C CYS A 145 12.13 0.06 -1.70
N HIS A 146 11.20 0.77 -2.34
CA HIS A 146 9.85 0.31 -2.65
C HIS A 146 9.70 0.14 -4.16
N TYR A 147 9.68 -1.12 -4.60
CA TYR A 147 9.54 -1.52 -5.98
C TYR A 147 8.09 -1.55 -6.41
N LEU A 148 7.79 -0.91 -7.55
CA LEU A 148 6.50 -0.97 -8.23
C LEU A 148 6.69 -1.65 -9.59
N ASN A 149 5.98 -2.75 -9.80
CA ASN A 149 6.04 -3.54 -11.03
C ASN A 149 4.64 -3.60 -11.67
N PRO A 150 4.18 -2.55 -12.39
CA PRO A 150 2.84 -2.51 -12.97
C PRO A 150 2.52 -3.71 -13.87
N GLY A 151 3.50 -4.25 -14.58
CA GLY A 151 3.32 -5.45 -15.41
C GLY A 151 2.99 -6.74 -14.64
N ARG A 152 3.10 -6.73 -13.30
CA ARG A 152 2.70 -7.83 -12.43
C ARG A 152 1.28 -7.66 -11.88
N GLN A 153 0.48 -6.72 -12.42
CA GLN A 153 -0.92 -6.56 -12.03
C GLN A 153 -1.69 -7.89 -12.18
N ASN A 154 -2.37 -8.29 -11.11
CA ASN A 154 -3.04 -9.59 -10.99
C ASN A 154 -4.54 -9.49 -10.73
N THR A 155 -5.03 -8.32 -10.31
CA THR A 155 -6.43 -8.10 -9.94
C THR A 155 -7.11 -7.12 -10.88
N ASP A 156 -8.44 -7.23 -10.97
CA ASP A 156 -9.26 -6.22 -11.63
C ASP A 156 -9.31 -4.93 -10.80
N PRO A 157 -9.55 -3.77 -11.44
CA PRO A 157 -9.65 -2.48 -10.74
C PRO A 157 -10.65 -2.53 -9.59
N SER A 158 -10.19 -2.17 -8.40
CA SER A 158 -11.02 -2.15 -7.18
C SER A 158 -10.46 -1.18 -6.15
N PRO A 159 -11.26 -0.74 -5.15
CA PRO A 159 -10.76 0.07 -4.03
C PRO A 159 -9.59 -0.60 -3.29
N ARG A 160 -9.58 -1.94 -3.23
CA ARG A 160 -8.52 -2.72 -2.58
C ARG A 160 -7.13 -2.49 -3.19
N GLN A 161 -7.05 -2.17 -4.48
CA GLN A 161 -5.77 -1.79 -5.10
C GLN A 161 -5.19 -0.49 -4.54
N VAL A 162 -6.04 0.50 -4.23
CA VAL A 162 -5.61 1.76 -3.60
C VAL A 162 -5.25 1.51 -2.14
N GLN A 163 -6.06 0.70 -1.43
CA GLN A 163 -5.77 0.29 -0.06
C GLN A 163 -4.47 -0.50 0.04
N HIS A 164 -4.14 -1.34 -0.95
CA HIS A 164 -2.86 -2.04 -1.04
C HIS A 164 -1.69 -1.06 -1.15
N LEU A 165 -1.78 -0.02 -1.99
CA LEU A 165 -0.76 1.02 -2.05
C LEU A 165 -0.59 1.73 -0.70
N VAL A 166 -1.69 2.14 -0.07
CA VAL A 166 -1.67 2.79 1.25
C VAL A 166 -1.01 1.87 2.28
N PHE A 167 -1.42 0.60 2.32
CA PHE A 167 -0.86 -0.40 3.21
C PHE A 167 0.64 -0.56 3.01
N MET A 168 1.11 -0.69 1.77
CA MET A 168 2.54 -0.84 1.45
C MET A 168 3.35 0.41 1.79
N VAL A 169 2.80 1.62 1.60
CA VAL A 169 3.45 2.86 2.05
C VAL A 169 3.60 2.89 3.57
N GLU A 170 2.60 2.47 4.34
CA GLU A 170 2.71 2.36 5.80
C GLU A 170 3.76 1.30 6.20
N ARG A 171 3.87 0.17 5.48
CA ARG A 171 4.95 -0.83 5.70
C ARG A 171 6.34 -0.24 5.42
N VAL A 172 6.49 0.58 4.39
CA VAL A 172 7.74 1.31 4.12
C VAL A 172 8.10 2.22 5.30
N ILE A 173 7.13 2.94 5.85
CA ILE A 173 7.33 3.85 7.00
C ILE A 173 7.75 3.08 8.26
N ASP A 174 7.16 1.90 8.50
CA ASP A 174 7.55 1.00 9.58
C ASP A 174 9.04 0.61 9.50
N LEU A 175 9.56 0.47 8.28
CA LEU A 175 10.93 0.05 7.99
C LEU A 175 11.94 1.19 7.79
N MET A 176 11.55 2.46 7.97
CA MET A 176 12.51 3.57 7.85
C MET A 176 13.59 3.50 8.95
N PRO A 177 14.89 3.55 8.62
CA PRO A 177 15.93 3.64 9.63
C PRO A 177 15.94 5.03 10.30
N PRO A 178 16.60 5.17 11.47
CA PRO A 178 16.79 6.48 12.09
C PRO A 178 17.39 7.50 11.13
N GLY A 179 17.00 8.77 11.26
CA GLY A 179 17.45 9.85 10.37
C GLY A 179 16.77 9.89 9.00
N GLN A 180 15.93 8.90 8.65
CA GLN A 180 15.28 8.81 7.34
C GLN A 180 13.76 8.97 7.42
N GLU A 181 13.21 9.83 6.57
CA GLU A 181 11.76 10.11 6.52
C GLU A 181 11.16 9.83 5.13
N THR A 182 12.01 9.52 4.15
CA THR A 182 11.67 9.38 2.74
C THR A 182 12.01 7.98 2.21
N LEU A 183 11.32 7.60 1.15
CA LEU A 183 11.52 6.34 0.43
C LEU A 183 12.16 6.55 -0.94
N ALA A 184 12.76 5.48 -1.47
CA ALA A 184 13.17 5.39 -2.86
C ALA A 184 12.16 4.50 -3.62
N LEU A 185 11.45 5.06 -4.60
CA LEU A 185 10.61 4.28 -5.51
C LEU A 185 11.45 3.69 -6.62
N LEU A 186 11.29 2.40 -6.90
CA LEU A 186 11.90 1.74 -8.04
C LEU A 186 10.81 1.21 -8.94
N ILE A 187 10.62 1.83 -10.11
CA ILE A 187 9.50 1.52 -10.99
C ILE A 187 10.02 0.80 -12.22
N ASN A 188 9.56 -0.44 -12.41
CA ASN A 188 9.88 -1.25 -13.57
C ASN A 188 8.63 -1.43 -14.43
N PHE A 189 8.57 -0.72 -15.56
CA PHE A 189 7.45 -0.78 -16.51
C PHE A 189 7.51 -1.95 -17.50
N LYS A 190 8.32 -2.98 -17.22
CA LYS A 190 8.31 -4.24 -17.98
C LYS A 190 6.88 -4.75 -18.12
N GLN A 191 6.46 -4.96 -19.36
CA GLN A 191 5.08 -5.31 -19.68
C GLN A 191 4.72 -6.71 -19.17
N SER A 192 3.46 -6.90 -18.82
CA SER A 192 2.92 -8.22 -18.52
C SER A 192 2.95 -9.10 -19.77
N LYS A 193 3.24 -10.39 -19.60
CA LYS A 193 3.06 -11.38 -20.68
C LYS A 193 1.61 -11.87 -20.79
N SER A 194 0.78 -11.63 -19.78
CA SER A 194 -0.55 -12.22 -19.65
C SER A 194 -1.70 -11.20 -19.55
N ARG A 195 -1.43 -9.92 -19.23
CA ARG A 195 -2.45 -8.86 -19.20
C ARG A 195 -2.01 -7.63 -19.98
N SER A 196 -2.81 -7.20 -20.96
CA SER A 196 -2.54 -5.98 -21.73
C SER A 196 -2.97 -4.69 -21.00
N ASN A 197 -3.99 -4.76 -20.14
CA ASN A 197 -4.53 -3.60 -19.42
C ASN A 197 -4.05 -3.56 -17.96
N THR A 198 -2.82 -3.09 -17.74
CA THR A 198 -2.21 -2.98 -16.40
C THR A 198 -2.16 -1.55 -15.86
N ALA A 199 -2.56 -0.56 -16.66
CA ALA A 199 -2.59 0.83 -16.23
C ALA A 199 -3.83 1.09 -15.34
N PRO A 200 -3.68 1.88 -14.27
CA PRO A 200 -4.84 2.27 -13.46
C PRO A 200 -5.79 3.17 -14.27
N GLY A 201 -7.09 3.02 -14.02
CA GLY A 201 -8.09 3.93 -14.59
C GLY A 201 -7.91 5.37 -14.07
N LEU A 202 -8.39 6.36 -14.83
CA LEU A 202 -8.21 7.78 -14.49
C LEU A 202 -8.73 8.15 -13.09
N GLY A 203 -9.89 7.62 -12.69
CA GLY A 203 -10.46 7.86 -11.36
C GLY A 203 -9.53 7.40 -10.24
N GLN A 204 -9.03 6.16 -10.35
CA GLN A 204 -8.09 5.58 -9.40
C GLN A 204 -6.76 6.35 -9.35
N ALA A 205 -6.25 6.77 -10.50
CA ALA A 205 -5.04 7.59 -10.57
C ALA A 205 -5.20 8.93 -9.83
N ARG A 206 -6.38 9.58 -9.96
CA ARG A 206 -6.69 10.83 -9.24
C ARG A 206 -6.82 10.62 -7.74
N GLU A 207 -7.46 9.53 -7.32
CA GLU A 207 -7.57 9.16 -5.90
C GLU A 207 -6.19 8.91 -5.29
N VAL A 208 -5.35 8.08 -5.92
CA VAL A 208 -3.98 7.82 -5.48
C VAL A 208 -3.17 9.11 -5.39
N LEU A 209 -3.26 9.97 -6.41
CA LEU A 209 -2.57 11.25 -6.42
C LEU A 209 -3.03 12.14 -5.25
N HIS A 210 -4.34 12.23 -5.02
CA HIS A 210 -4.90 13.00 -3.92
C HIS A 210 -4.37 12.49 -2.57
N ILE A 211 -4.43 11.18 -2.32
CA ILE A 211 -3.93 10.56 -1.07
C ILE A 211 -2.45 10.87 -0.86
N LEU A 212 -1.60 10.60 -1.86
CA LEU A 212 -0.16 10.80 -1.73
C LEU A 212 0.20 12.29 -1.55
N GLN A 213 -0.47 13.18 -2.27
CA GLN A 213 -0.21 14.62 -2.19
C GLN A 213 -0.71 15.24 -0.90
N HIS A 214 -1.80 14.77 -0.30
CA HIS A 214 -2.42 15.38 0.88
C HIS A 214 -1.98 14.71 2.18
N HIS A 215 -1.94 13.39 2.24
CA HIS A 215 -1.77 12.62 3.49
C HIS A 215 -0.37 12.00 3.67
N TYR A 216 0.44 11.98 2.61
CA TYR A 216 1.85 11.53 2.66
C TYR A 216 2.85 12.62 2.22
N PRO A 217 2.78 13.85 2.79
CA PRO A 217 3.70 14.92 2.44
C PRO A 217 5.16 14.53 2.65
N GLU A 218 6.02 15.02 1.77
CA GLU A 218 7.48 14.93 1.95
C GLU A 218 8.01 13.48 2.11
N ARG A 219 7.31 12.47 1.58
CA ARG A 219 7.74 11.05 1.64
C ARG A 219 8.58 10.60 0.46
N LEU A 220 8.45 11.22 -0.72
CA LEU A 220 9.23 10.83 -1.90
C LEU A 220 10.65 11.42 -1.84
N GLY A 221 11.66 10.55 -1.73
CA GLY A 221 13.07 10.94 -1.77
C GLY A 221 13.68 10.82 -3.17
N LYS A 222 13.44 9.68 -3.82
CA LYS A 222 13.91 9.37 -5.19
C LYS A 222 12.88 8.51 -5.93
N ALA A 223 12.79 8.64 -7.24
CA ALA A 223 12.07 7.69 -8.11
C ALA A 223 13.00 7.26 -9.24
N LEU A 224 13.33 5.97 -9.27
CA LEU A 224 14.23 5.33 -10.22
C LEU A 224 13.40 4.50 -11.18
N ILE A 225 13.40 4.86 -12.46
CA ILE A 225 12.42 4.37 -13.42
C ILE A 225 13.14 3.72 -14.60
N ILE A 226 12.77 2.49 -14.91
CA ILE A 226 13.31 1.70 -16.03
C ILE A 226 12.18 1.13 -16.90
N ASN A 227 12.54 0.69 -18.12
CA ASN A 227 11.66 0.01 -19.06
C ASN A 227 10.39 0.79 -19.43
N MET A 228 10.47 2.13 -19.44
CA MET A 228 9.33 2.98 -19.78
C MET A 228 8.86 2.75 -21.22
N PRO A 229 7.56 2.53 -21.46
CA PRO A 229 7.00 2.51 -22.80
C PRO A 229 7.24 3.85 -23.49
N TRP A 230 7.54 3.83 -24.78
CA TRP A 230 7.86 5.03 -25.56
C TRP A 230 6.78 6.12 -25.46
N ILE A 231 5.50 5.73 -25.35
CA ILE A 231 4.38 6.64 -25.19
C ILE A 231 4.40 7.39 -23.84
N VAL A 232 4.81 6.71 -22.76
CA VAL A 232 4.95 7.33 -21.43
C VAL A 232 6.13 8.31 -21.44
N THR A 233 7.21 7.98 -22.15
CA THR A 233 8.35 8.88 -22.35
C THR A 233 7.94 10.14 -23.12
N GLY A 234 7.11 10.01 -24.17
CA GLY A 234 6.56 11.14 -24.92
C GLY A 234 5.70 12.06 -24.06
N PHE A 235 4.79 11.48 -23.26
CA PHE A 235 3.96 12.22 -22.30
C PHE A 235 4.80 12.95 -21.25
N PHE A 236 5.76 12.27 -20.61
CA PHE A 236 6.61 12.89 -19.60
C PHE A 236 7.42 14.06 -20.16
N ARG A 237 7.97 13.94 -21.38
CA ARG A 237 8.69 15.04 -22.05
C ARG A 237 7.80 16.27 -22.24
N LEU A 238 6.53 16.07 -22.57
CA LEU A 238 5.57 17.17 -22.76
C LEU A 238 5.23 17.88 -21.45
N ILE A 239 5.05 17.14 -20.34
CA ILE A 239 4.64 17.74 -19.05
C ILE A 239 5.82 18.20 -18.19
N THR A 240 7.03 17.74 -18.44
CA THR A 240 8.23 18.03 -17.64
C THR A 240 8.46 19.52 -17.37
N PRO A 241 8.26 20.45 -18.32
CA PRO A 241 8.40 21.90 -18.07
C PRO A 241 7.50 22.43 -16.95
N PHE A 242 6.35 21.79 -16.72
CA PHE A 242 5.34 22.18 -15.73
C PHE A 242 5.51 21.47 -14.37
N ILE A 243 6.40 20.47 -14.30
CA ILE A 243 6.75 19.81 -13.03
C ILE A 243 7.70 20.73 -12.25
N ASP A 244 7.35 20.98 -11.00
CA ASP A 244 8.18 21.74 -10.05
C ASP A 244 9.63 21.21 -10.02
N PRO A 245 10.66 22.08 -10.03
CA PRO A 245 12.05 21.68 -10.09
C PRO A 245 12.48 20.67 -9.01
N HIS A 246 11.96 20.79 -7.78
CA HIS A 246 12.29 19.86 -6.69
C HIS A 246 11.71 18.46 -6.95
N THR A 247 10.53 18.37 -7.57
CA THR A 247 9.96 17.09 -7.99
C THR A 247 10.75 16.49 -9.15
N ARG A 248 11.14 17.31 -10.13
CA ARG A 248 11.91 16.86 -11.31
C ARG A 248 13.27 16.26 -10.93
N GLN A 249 13.97 16.86 -9.97
CA GLN A 249 15.28 16.35 -9.51
C GLN A 249 15.22 14.95 -8.88
N LYS A 250 14.06 14.54 -8.38
CA LYS A 250 13.85 13.22 -7.76
C LYS A 250 13.65 12.11 -8.78
N LEU A 251 13.23 12.42 -10.01
CA LEU A 251 12.95 11.43 -11.05
C LEU A 251 14.21 11.12 -11.85
N LYS A 252 14.59 9.83 -11.90
CA LYS A 252 15.77 9.31 -12.63
C LYS A 252 15.33 8.25 -13.61
N PHE A 253 15.66 8.44 -14.88
CA PHE A 253 15.11 7.66 -15.98
C PHE A 253 16.24 6.97 -16.75
N ASN A 254 16.25 5.64 -16.77
CA ASN A 254 17.22 4.84 -17.55
C ASN A 254 18.69 5.23 -17.34
N GLU A 255 19.03 5.79 -16.19
CA GLU A 255 20.41 6.01 -15.73
C GLU A 255 21.00 4.72 -15.15
N ASP A 256 22.30 4.72 -14.83
CA ASP A 256 22.86 3.65 -14.00
C ASP A 256 22.37 3.78 -12.55
N MET A 257 21.46 2.90 -12.16
CA MET A 257 20.83 2.96 -10.83
C MET A 257 21.81 2.62 -9.70
N ALA A 258 22.98 2.03 -9.99
CA ALA A 258 24.04 1.81 -9.01
C ALA A 258 24.64 3.13 -8.47
N GLN A 259 24.36 4.26 -9.12
CA GLN A 259 24.67 5.58 -8.59
C GLN A 259 23.87 5.87 -7.31
N TYR A 260 22.65 5.34 -7.21
CA TYR A 260 21.68 5.66 -6.16
C TYR A 260 21.48 4.53 -5.15
N VAL A 261 21.52 3.28 -5.61
CA VAL A 261 21.30 2.08 -4.78
C VAL A 261 22.56 1.22 -4.79
N PRO A 262 23.09 0.77 -3.65
CA PRO A 262 24.18 -0.21 -3.62
C PRO A 262 23.77 -1.46 -4.42
N PRO A 263 24.59 -1.98 -5.35
CA PRO A 263 24.20 -3.11 -6.18
C PRO A 263 23.74 -4.35 -5.39
N GLU A 264 24.36 -4.64 -4.24
CA GLU A 264 23.98 -5.75 -3.33
C GLU A 264 22.63 -5.55 -2.63
N GLN A 265 22.10 -4.33 -2.62
CA GLN A 265 20.75 -4.00 -2.12
C GLN A 265 19.72 -3.90 -3.26
N MET A 266 20.17 -3.98 -4.52
CA MET A 266 19.33 -3.74 -5.69
C MET A 266 19.04 -5.04 -6.44
N TRP A 267 17.75 -5.31 -6.62
CA TRP A 267 17.26 -6.47 -7.36
C TRP A 267 17.84 -6.54 -8.79
N THR A 268 18.23 -7.74 -9.23
CA THR A 268 18.77 -8.03 -10.57
C THR A 268 17.82 -7.74 -11.75
N GLU A 269 16.53 -7.47 -11.51
CA GLU A 269 15.63 -6.92 -12.55
C GLU A 269 16.06 -5.50 -12.98
N PHE A 270 16.90 -4.82 -12.20
CA PHE A 270 17.60 -3.60 -12.58
C PHE A 270 19.00 -3.97 -13.05
N SER A 271 19.43 -3.44 -14.20
CA SER A 271 20.62 -3.91 -14.93
C SER A 271 21.94 -3.90 -14.14
N SER A 272 22.08 -2.99 -13.17
CA SER A 272 23.26 -2.91 -12.29
C SER A 272 23.04 -3.53 -10.90
N GLY A 273 21.94 -4.25 -10.70
CA GLY A 273 21.62 -4.96 -9.45
C GLY A 273 22.41 -6.26 -9.31
N ARG A 274 22.75 -6.62 -8.07
CA ARG A 274 23.42 -7.87 -7.70
C ARG A 274 22.64 -8.69 -6.68
N LEU A 275 21.48 -8.22 -6.23
CA LEU A 275 20.62 -8.95 -5.32
C LEU A 275 19.74 -9.92 -6.11
N GLU A 276 20.12 -11.20 -6.12
CA GLU A 276 19.27 -12.27 -6.62
C GLU A 276 18.07 -12.44 -5.68
N PHE A 277 16.90 -11.99 -6.12
CA PHE A 277 15.66 -12.07 -5.35
C PHE A 277 14.56 -12.74 -6.16
N GLU A 278 13.83 -13.64 -5.51
CA GLU A 278 12.68 -14.34 -6.06
C GLU A 278 11.47 -14.05 -5.16
N TYR A 279 10.41 -13.53 -5.76
CA TYR A 279 9.18 -13.28 -5.02
C TYR A 279 8.36 -14.57 -4.90
N ASP A 280 8.31 -15.09 -3.68
CA ASP A 280 7.45 -16.20 -3.27
C ASP A 280 6.49 -15.67 -2.20
N HIS A 281 5.20 -15.51 -2.53
CA HIS A 281 4.26 -14.81 -1.65
C HIS A 281 4.12 -15.49 -0.27
N ALA A 282 4.11 -16.82 -0.25
CA ALA A 282 3.96 -17.61 0.98
C ALA A 282 5.14 -17.45 1.94
N VAL A 283 6.31 -17.03 1.43
CA VAL A 283 7.52 -16.78 2.23
C VAL A 283 7.69 -15.28 2.50
N TYR A 284 7.60 -14.46 1.47
CA TYR A 284 7.88 -13.03 1.51
C TYR A 284 6.88 -12.27 2.38
N TRP A 285 5.59 -12.51 2.19
CA TRP A 285 4.53 -11.73 2.84
C TRP A 285 4.57 -11.86 4.37
N PRO A 286 4.54 -13.07 4.97
CA PRO A 286 4.65 -13.20 6.42
C PRO A 286 5.98 -12.65 6.97
N ALA A 287 7.10 -12.77 6.22
CA ALA A 287 8.39 -12.22 6.64
C ALA A 287 8.38 -10.68 6.71
N LEU A 288 7.83 -10.02 5.68
CA LEU A 288 7.64 -8.56 5.68
C LEU A 288 6.76 -8.12 6.85
N GLN A 289 5.62 -8.80 7.04
CA GLN A 289 4.67 -8.45 8.09
C GLN A 289 5.26 -8.60 9.48
N LYS A 290 6.02 -9.68 9.72
CA LYS A 290 6.76 -9.89 10.97
C LYS A 290 7.76 -8.75 11.22
N MET A 291 8.59 -8.43 10.23
CA MET A 291 9.60 -7.37 10.36
C MET A 291 8.96 -5.99 10.65
N CYS A 292 7.87 -5.64 9.95
CA CYS A 292 7.15 -4.40 10.23
C CYS A 292 6.52 -4.39 11.63
N ALA A 293 5.92 -5.50 12.07
CA ALA A 293 5.31 -5.60 13.39
C ALA A 293 6.35 -5.44 14.52
N GLU A 294 7.50 -6.10 14.41
CA GLU A 294 8.60 -5.98 15.36
C GLU A 294 9.09 -4.53 15.49
N ARG A 295 9.26 -3.81 14.37
CA ARG A 295 9.68 -2.40 14.41
C ARG A 295 8.62 -1.46 14.97
N ARG A 296 7.36 -1.67 14.61
CA ARG A 296 6.25 -0.88 15.19
C ARG A 296 6.18 -1.08 16.69
N GLU A 297 6.30 -2.32 17.15
CA GLU A 297 6.24 -2.65 18.57
C GLU A 297 7.43 -2.06 19.33
N ALA A 298 8.65 -2.18 18.81
CA ALA A 298 9.83 -1.56 19.41
C ALA A 298 9.68 -0.03 19.55
N ARG A 299 9.20 0.65 18.50
CA ARG A 299 8.93 2.10 18.54
C ARG A 299 7.83 2.44 19.55
N TRP A 300 6.76 1.64 19.60
CA TRP A 300 5.67 1.84 20.55
C TRP A 300 6.16 1.72 22.00
N GLN A 301 6.95 0.69 22.32
CA GLN A 301 7.52 0.50 23.65
C GLN A 301 8.43 1.68 24.05
N ARG A 302 9.25 2.18 23.13
CA ARG A 302 10.07 3.37 23.38
C ARG A 302 9.23 4.63 23.58
N TRP A 303 8.15 4.80 22.82
CA TRP A 303 7.23 5.92 23.02
C TRP A 303 6.53 5.87 24.38
N VAL A 304 6.10 4.69 24.82
CA VAL A 304 5.54 4.48 26.15
C VAL A 304 6.58 4.78 27.23
N ALA A 305 7.81 4.27 27.10
CA ALA A 305 8.91 4.56 28.02
C ALA A 305 9.31 6.05 28.03
N GLY A 306 9.17 6.73 26.90
CA GLY A 306 9.34 8.19 26.77
C GLY A 306 8.19 9.02 27.33
N GLY A 307 7.17 8.39 27.95
CA GLY A 307 6.06 9.08 28.60
C GLY A 307 4.89 9.45 27.69
N ARG A 308 4.72 8.74 26.56
CA ARG A 308 3.55 8.87 25.67
C ARG A 308 3.36 10.28 25.09
N GLN A 309 4.45 10.94 24.72
CA GLN A 309 4.41 12.35 24.34
C GLN A 309 4.14 12.57 22.86
N VAL A 310 3.27 13.54 22.57
CA VAL A 310 3.18 14.14 21.24
C VAL A 310 4.46 14.93 20.95
N GLY A 311 4.99 14.81 19.74
CA GLY A 311 6.22 15.45 19.30
C GLY A 311 7.50 14.71 19.69
N GLU A 312 7.42 13.43 20.05
CA GLU A 312 8.61 12.60 20.26
C GLU A 312 9.40 12.44 18.95
N SER A 313 10.73 12.23 19.05
CA SER A 313 11.62 12.09 17.90
C SER A 313 11.56 10.68 17.28
N GLU A 314 11.38 10.59 15.97
CA GLU A 314 11.47 9.32 15.23
C GLU A 314 12.84 8.64 15.39
N ASP A 315 13.91 9.40 15.63
CA ASP A 315 15.27 8.87 15.85
C ASP A 315 15.38 8.20 17.25
N TYR A 316 14.76 8.80 18.27
CA TYR A 316 14.63 8.17 19.59
C TYR A 316 13.76 6.92 19.52
N LEU A 317 12.61 7.00 18.85
CA LEU A 317 11.69 5.86 18.70
C LEU A 317 12.35 4.70 17.95
N ALA A 318 13.24 4.99 16.99
CA ALA A 318 14.02 4.00 16.27
C ALA A 318 15.29 3.54 17.01
N GLY A 319 15.55 4.05 18.22
CA GLY A 319 16.66 3.62 19.08
C GLY A 319 18.03 4.23 18.76
N ALA A 320 18.10 5.26 17.92
CA ALA A 320 19.37 5.93 17.61
C ALA A 320 19.85 6.89 18.70
N THR A 321 18.96 7.34 19.58
CA THR A 321 19.30 8.18 20.75
C THR A 321 18.83 7.52 22.03
N GLU A 322 19.61 7.69 23.11
CA GLU A 322 19.28 7.13 24.42
C GLU A 322 18.12 7.88 25.10
N ALA A 323 18.05 9.20 24.91
CA ALA A 323 17.01 10.06 25.48
C ALA A 323 16.06 10.56 24.38
N GLY A 324 14.76 10.60 24.73
CA GLY A 324 13.71 11.23 23.95
C GLY A 324 13.60 12.73 24.23
N VAL A 325 12.58 13.39 23.68
CA VAL A 325 12.42 14.85 23.76
C VAL A 325 12.27 15.38 25.19
N ALA A 326 11.78 14.57 26.14
CA ALA A 326 11.71 14.94 27.55
C ALA A 326 12.99 14.67 28.37
N GLY A 327 14.09 14.27 27.73
CA GLY A 327 15.35 13.94 28.38
C GLY A 327 15.36 12.56 29.04
N PRO A 328 16.41 12.23 29.82
CA PRO A 328 16.52 10.96 30.52
C PRO A 328 15.38 10.80 31.53
N GLN A 329 14.49 9.84 31.31
CA GLN A 329 13.49 9.46 32.31
C GLN A 329 14.17 8.57 33.36
N PRO A 330 13.93 8.78 34.67
CA PRO A 330 14.36 7.82 35.67
C PRO A 330 13.73 6.47 35.33
N ALA A 331 14.52 5.38 35.39
CA ALA A 331 14.04 4.04 35.11
C ALA A 331 12.84 3.73 36.00
N THR A 332 11.63 3.86 35.46
CA THR A 332 10.44 3.35 36.10
C THR A 332 10.55 1.83 36.03
N THR A 333 10.80 1.22 37.18
CA THR A 333 10.57 -0.21 37.39
C THR A 333 9.10 -0.46 37.04
N LEU A 334 8.84 -0.88 35.80
CA LEU A 334 7.59 -1.51 35.45
C LEU A 334 7.49 -2.74 36.35
N ASP A 335 6.58 -2.69 37.32
CA ASP A 335 6.26 -3.85 38.12
C ASP A 335 5.75 -4.94 37.16
N ARG A 336 6.56 -5.99 37.01
CA ARG A 336 6.30 -7.12 36.10
C ARG A 336 4.97 -7.81 36.42
N SER A 337 4.42 -7.59 37.62
CA SER A 337 3.18 -8.21 38.07
C SER A 337 1.94 -7.73 37.29
N GLU A 338 1.87 -6.45 36.91
CA GLU A 338 0.69 -5.90 36.20
C GLU A 338 0.68 -6.25 34.71
N ALA A 339 1.87 -6.37 34.09
CA ALA A 339 1.99 -6.75 32.68
C ALA A 339 1.72 -8.25 32.45
N GLU A 340 2.16 -9.11 33.38
CA GLU A 340 1.91 -10.56 33.31
C GLU A 340 0.41 -10.85 33.55
N ALA A 341 -0.24 -10.17 34.51
CA ALA A 341 -1.68 -10.30 34.77
C ALA A 341 -2.55 -9.86 33.57
N ALA A 342 -2.24 -8.71 32.96
CA ALA A 342 -2.98 -8.20 31.79
C ALA A 342 -2.80 -9.06 30.53
N SER A 343 -1.70 -9.82 30.43
CA SER A 343 -1.46 -10.76 29.34
C SER A 343 -2.22 -12.07 29.51
N SER A 344 -2.34 -12.55 30.75
CA SER A 344 -3.09 -13.78 31.07
C SER A 344 -4.58 -13.59 30.84
N GLU A 345 -5.16 -12.47 31.30
CA GLU A 345 -6.59 -12.18 31.10
C GLU A 345 -6.96 -12.01 29.61
N LYS A 346 -6.06 -11.43 28.80
CA LYS A 346 -6.27 -11.30 27.36
C LYS A 346 -6.14 -12.62 26.61
N MET A 347 -5.28 -13.53 27.07
CA MET A 347 -5.16 -14.87 26.48
C MET A 347 -6.43 -15.70 26.76
N GLU A 348 -6.97 -15.62 27.97
CA GLU A 348 -8.20 -16.33 28.36
C GLU A 348 -9.43 -15.82 27.59
N GLN A 349 -9.53 -14.50 27.38
CA GLN A 349 -10.58 -13.90 26.55
C GLN A 349 -10.44 -14.25 25.06
N ALA A 350 -9.23 -14.35 24.54
CA ALA A 350 -8.99 -14.76 23.14
C ALA A 350 -9.32 -16.24 22.90
N GLU A 351 -9.14 -17.09 23.91
CA GLU A 351 -9.45 -18.52 23.83
C GLU A 351 -10.96 -18.79 23.92
N GLN A 352 -11.68 -18.03 24.75
CA GLN A 352 -13.16 -18.03 24.78
C GLN A 352 -13.77 -17.49 23.47
N ALA A 353 -13.17 -16.45 22.88
CA ALA A 353 -13.62 -15.92 21.59
C ALA A 353 -13.45 -16.95 20.46
N LYS A 354 -12.34 -17.70 20.44
CA LYS A 354 -12.11 -18.79 19.47
C LYS A 354 -13.10 -19.94 19.62
N GLN A 355 -13.44 -20.35 20.85
CA GLN A 355 -14.45 -21.39 21.06
C GLN A 355 -15.83 -20.93 20.56
N THR A 356 -16.22 -19.69 20.84
CA THR A 356 -17.52 -19.13 20.41
C THR A 356 -17.63 -19.03 18.88
N GLU A 357 -16.52 -18.68 18.21
CA GLU A 357 -16.46 -18.59 16.75
C GLU A 357 -16.50 -19.97 16.06
N GLN A 358 -15.98 -21.00 16.73
CA GLN A 358 -16.00 -22.37 16.22
C GLN A 358 -17.41 -22.98 16.32
N THR A 359 -18.13 -22.73 17.41
CA THR A 359 -19.54 -23.16 17.57
C THR A 359 -20.46 -22.47 16.57
N GLY A 360 -20.26 -21.17 16.32
CA GLY A 360 -21.05 -20.42 15.34
C GLY A 360 -20.85 -20.89 13.89
N LYS A 361 -19.64 -21.34 13.52
CA LYS A 361 -19.38 -21.91 12.20
C LYS A 361 -20.05 -23.27 12.00
N THR A 362 -20.16 -24.08 13.05
CA THR A 362 -20.86 -25.38 12.98
C THR A 362 -22.38 -25.20 12.80
N GLU A 363 -22.99 -24.27 13.54
CA GLU A 363 -24.43 -23.96 13.38
C GLU A 363 -24.75 -23.34 12.01
N GLN A 364 -23.86 -22.50 11.48
CA GLN A 364 -24.06 -21.90 10.16
C GLN A 364 -23.89 -22.91 9.01
N ALA A 365 -23.03 -23.92 9.19
CA ALA A 365 -22.88 -25.03 8.24
C ALA A 365 -24.15 -25.91 8.19
N GLU A 366 -24.72 -26.25 9.35
CA GLU A 366 -25.96 -27.04 9.43
C GLU A 366 -27.17 -26.29 8.84
N GLN A 367 -27.26 -24.97 9.06
CA GLN A 367 -28.31 -24.14 8.44
C GLN A 367 -28.16 -24.01 6.92
N THR A 368 -26.92 -23.99 6.41
CA THR A 368 -26.67 -23.92 4.97
C THR A 368 -27.04 -25.23 4.28
N GLU A 369 -26.76 -26.37 4.92
CA GLU A 369 -27.10 -27.70 4.41
C GLU A 369 -28.63 -27.93 4.37
N GLN A 370 -29.36 -27.47 5.39
CA GLN A 370 -30.84 -27.48 5.37
C GLN A 370 -31.44 -26.56 4.30
N ALA A 371 -30.83 -25.40 4.05
CA ALA A 371 -31.28 -24.48 3.01
C ALA A 371 -31.04 -25.03 1.59
N GLU A 372 -29.93 -25.76 1.37
CA GLU A 372 -29.66 -26.43 0.09
C GLU A 372 -30.63 -27.59 -0.17
N GLN A 373 -30.94 -28.41 0.85
CA GLN A 373 -31.93 -29.48 0.72
C GLN A 373 -33.33 -28.94 0.41
N THR A 374 -33.71 -27.81 1.01
CA THR A 374 -35.00 -27.15 0.76
C THR A 374 -35.07 -26.61 -0.68
N LYS A 375 -34.01 -25.98 -1.18
CA LYS A 375 -33.94 -25.51 -2.58
C LYS A 375 -33.99 -26.65 -3.59
N GLN A 376 -33.37 -27.79 -3.26
CA GLN A 376 -33.37 -28.96 -4.13
C GLN A 376 -34.76 -29.62 -4.20
N ALA A 377 -35.52 -29.60 -3.10
CA ALA A 377 -36.92 -30.02 -3.08
C ALA A 377 -37.82 -29.09 -3.91
N GLU A 378 -37.68 -27.76 -3.76
CA GLU A 378 -38.43 -26.77 -4.55
C GLU A 378 -38.12 -26.84 -6.06
N GLN A 379 -36.85 -27.08 -6.44
CA GLN A 379 -36.48 -27.32 -7.83
C GLN A 379 -37.10 -28.60 -8.39
N THR A 380 -37.21 -29.65 -7.58
CA THR A 380 -37.82 -30.92 -8.00
C THR A 380 -39.33 -30.73 -8.24
N GLU A 381 -40.03 -30.04 -7.35
CA GLU A 381 -41.46 -29.70 -7.53
C GLU A 381 -41.69 -28.77 -8.74
N GLN A 382 -40.83 -27.76 -8.96
CA GLN A 382 -40.91 -26.91 -10.15
C GLN A 382 -40.68 -27.70 -11.45
N THR A 383 -39.78 -28.68 -11.44
CA THR A 383 -39.49 -29.51 -12.62
C THR A 383 -40.66 -30.43 -12.94
N GLU A 384 -41.32 -31.00 -11.92
CA GLU A 384 -42.54 -31.80 -12.10
C GLU A 384 -43.72 -30.95 -12.57
N HIS A 385 -43.91 -29.75 -12.02
CA HIS A 385 -44.96 -28.83 -12.45
C HIS A 385 -44.72 -28.35 -13.90
N THR A 386 -43.47 -28.10 -14.29
CA THR A 386 -43.10 -27.71 -15.66
C THR A 386 -43.37 -28.84 -16.64
N ALA A 387 -43.00 -30.09 -16.29
CA ALA A 387 -43.27 -31.27 -17.12
C ALA A 387 -44.78 -31.56 -17.29
N GLN A 388 -45.60 -31.19 -16.29
CA GLN A 388 -47.05 -31.32 -16.35
C GLN A 388 -47.71 -30.20 -17.18
N THR A 389 -47.18 -28.98 -17.10
CA THR A 389 -47.58 -27.85 -17.97
C THR A 389 -47.22 -28.13 -19.43
N GLU A 390 -46.00 -28.61 -19.73
CA GLU A 390 -45.57 -28.93 -21.10
C GLU A 390 -46.40 -30.05 -21.74
N ARG A 391 -46.85 -31.05 -20.96
CA ARG A 391 -47.79 -32.07 -21.44
C ARG A 391 -49.18 -31.52 -21.75
N THR A 392 -49.59 -30.46 -21.03
CA THR A 392 -50.88 -29.79 -21.24
C THR A 392 -50.80 -28.85 -22.46
N GLU A 393 -49.68 -28.14 -22.62
CA GLU A 393 -49.40 -27.28 -23.79
C GLU A 393 -49.20 -28.07 -25.08
N GLN A 394 -48.59 -29.27 -25.05
CA GLN A 394 -48.55 -30.16 -26.22
C GLN A 394 -49.95 -30.65 -26.63
N ALA A 395 -50.85 -30.85 -25.68
CA ALA A 395 -52.25 -31.20 -25.97
C ALA A 395 -53.04 -30.02 -26.57
N GLU A 396 -52.70 -28.77 -26.21
CA GLU A 396 -53.31 -27.56 -26.80
C GLU A 396 -52.68 -27.16 -28.15
N GLN A 397 -51.37 -27.33 -28.35
CA GLN A 397 -50.71 -27.10 -29.64
C GLN A 397 -51.16 -28.10 -30.72
N THR A 398 -51.52 -29.33 -30.35
CA THR A 398 -52.16 -30.30 -31.27
C THR A 398 -53.57 -29.86 -31.70
N LYS A 399 -54.20 -28.96 -30.92
CA LYS A 399 -55.49 -28.32 -31.26
C LYS A 399 -55.33 -26.98 -32.01
N GLN A 400 -54.22 -26.27 -31.85
CA GLN A 400 -53.98 -24.96 -32.45
C GLN A 400 -53.13 -24.99 -33.74
N THR A 401 -52.50 -26.11 -34.10
CA THR A 401 -51.86 -26.26 -35.43
C THR A 401 -52.86 -26.29 -36.59
N GLU A 402 -54.17 -26.23 -36.33
CA GLU A 402 -55.19 -25.93 -37.35
C GLU A 402 -55.34 -24.43 -37.67
N GLN A 403 -54.73 -23.52 -36.90
CA GLN A 403 -54.87 -22.08 -37.13
C GLN A 403 -53.61 -21.31 -36.73
N THR A 404 -52.82 -20.86 -37.70
CA THR A 404 -52.18 -19.51 -37.72
C THR A 404 -51.26 -19.32 -38.93
N ASP A 405 -51.40 -18.17 -39.60
CA ASP A 405 -50.50 -17.63 -40.62
C ASP A 405 -50.12 -16.19 -40.24
N SER A 406 -48.86 -15.86 -40.48
CA SER A 406 -48.22 -14.54 -40.71
C SER A 406 -47.99 -13.52 -39.56
N GLY A 407 -46.72 -13.09 -39.42
CA GLY A 407 -46.31 -11.68 -39.68
C GLY A 407 -45.74 -10.78 -38.54
N GLU A 408 -44.40 -10.75 -38.42
CA GLU A 408 -43.42 -9.61 -38.30
C GLU A 408 -43.52 -8.44 -37.24
N PRO A 409 -42.38 -7.96 -36.64
CA PRO A 409 -42.33 -6.85 -35.66
C PRO A 409 -41.59 -5.56 -36.11
N ALA A 410 -41.66 -4.49 -35.29
CA ALA A 410 -41.03 -3.17 -35.51
C ALA A 410 -40.47 -2.53 -34.18
N PRO A 411 -39.60 -1.48 -34.24
CA PRO A 411 -38.38 -1.36 -33.40
C PRO A 411 -38.28 -0.13 -32.44
N ALA A 412 -37.06 0.06 -31.91
CA ALA A 412 -36.57 0.98 -30.86
C ALA A 412 -36.27 2.44 -31.29
N ALA A 413 -36.00 3.32 -30.30
CA ALA A 413 -35.57 4.72 -30.47
C ALA A 413 -34.45 5.15 -29.48
N ASP A 414 -33.62 6.09 -29.95
CA ASP A 414 -32.35 6.64 -29.47
C ASP A 414 -32.40 7.75 -28.39
N ALA A 415 -31.22 8.08 -27.80
CA ALA A 415 -30.87 9.44 -27.34
C ALA A 415 -29.34 9.72 -27.27
N GLU A 416 -28.89 10.49 -28.27
CA GLU A 416 -27.88 11.57 -28.48
C GLU A 416 -27.05 12.27 -27.32
N PRO A 417 -26.05 13.16 -27.63
CA PRO A 417 -24.63 12.98 -27.26
C PRO A 417 -23.91 14.20 -26.61
N ALA A 418 -22.79 13.99 -25.91
CA ALA A 418 -21.81 15.06 -25.56
C ALA A 418 -20.43 14.53 -25.08
N LEU A 419 -19.82 13.55 -25.76
CA LEU A 419 -18.49 13.00 -25.43
C LEU A 419 -17.57 12.78 -26.64
N THR A 420 -17.96 13.27 -27.81
CA THR A 420 -17.31 13.01 -29.11
C THR A 420 -16.21 14.01 -29.48
N ALA A 421 -15.36 14.41 -28.53
CA ALA A 421 -14.16 15.22 -28.84
C ALA A 421 -12.86 14.72 -28.18
N ILE A 422 -12.94 13.68 -27.34
CA ILE A 422 -11.78 12.98 -26.78
C ILE A 422 -11.65 11.57 -27.40
N GLU A 423 -12.75 11.02 -27.93
CA GLU A 423 -12.80 9.70 -28.55
C GLU A 423 -12.12 9.63 -29.94
N GLU A 424 -12.00 10.75 -30.66
CA GLU A 424 -11.47 10.73 -32.03
C GLU A 424 -9.94 10.61 -32.12
N LYS A 425 -9.19 10.96 -31.06
CA LYS A 425 -7.71 10.84 -31.06
C LYS A 425 -7.16 9.57 -30.42
N VAL A 426 -8.00 8.79 -29.75
CA VAL A 426 -7.61 7.49 -29.17
C VAL A 426 -7.95 6.34 -30.13
N ALA A 427 -8.84 6.56 -31.11
CA ALA A 427 -9.23 5.56 -32.10
C ALA A 427 -8.24 5.36 -33.28
N GLU A 428 -7.34 6.32 -33.56
CA GLU A 428 -6.37 6.22 -34.68
C GLU A 428 -5.08 5.40 -34.35
N LEU A 429 -4.96 4.81 -33.17
CA LEU A 429 -3.77 4.04 -32.77
C LEU A 429 -4.01 2.52 -32.66
N LYS A 430 -5.03 1.98 -33.33
CA LYS A 430 -5.13 0.53 -33.59
C LYS A 430 -4.08 0.15 -34.66
N VAL A 431 -2.98 -0.41 -34.18
CA VAL A 431 -1.85 -0.92 -34.98
C VAL A 431 -2.28 -2.07 -35.89
N GLU A 432 -2.09 -1.91 -37.19
CA GLU A 432 -2.07 -3.02 -38.17
C GLU A 432 -0.87 -3.96 -37.92
N PRO A 433 -1.01 -5.28 -38.13
CA PRO A 433 0.12 -6.20 -38.03
C PRO A 433 1.10 -6.00 -39.19
N ALA A 434 2.40 -5.95 -38.87
CA ALA A 434 3.48 -5.81 -39.84
C ALA A 434 3.53 -6.99 -40.84
N PRO A 435 3.85 -6.75 -42.13
CA PRO A 435 3.98 -7.83 -43.10
C PRO A 435 5.27 -8.64 -42.89
N ALA A 436 5.15 -9.96 -43.05
CA ALA A 436 6.24 -10.92 -43.01
C ALA A 436 7.25 -10.64 -44.15
N THR A 437 8.52 -10.45 -43.79
CA THR A 437 9.62 -10.40 -44.76
C THR A 437 9.97 -11.82 -45.22
N GLY A 438 9.53 -12.14 -46.43
CA GLY A 438 9.95 -13.34 -47.16
C GLY A 438 11.39 -13.20 -47.66
N ASN A 439 12.21 -14.21 -47.36
CA ASN A 439 13.49 -14.45 -48.02
C ASN A 439 13.27 -14.72 -49.51
N GLY A 440 13.93 -13.94 -50.36
CA GLY A 440 13.96 -14.12 -51.81
C GLY A 440 15.37 -13.91 -52.36
N VAL A 441 15.95 -15.01 -52.82
CA VAL A 441 17.31 -15.20 -53.34
C VAL A 441 17.43 -14.71 -54.79
N ALA A 442 18.60 -14.09 -55.10
CA ALA A 442 19.34 -13.99 -56.37
C ALA A 442 18.65 -13.63 -57.71
N SER A 443 19.25 -12.71 -58.47
CA SER A 443 20.16 -13.01 -59.60
C SER A 443 20.43 -11.79 -60.49
N ASN A 444 21.68 -11.73 -60.97
CA ASN A 444 22.31 -10.88 -62.01
C ASN A 444 22.66 -9.43 -61.70
#